data_AF-A0A960CZ05-F1
#
_entry.id   AF-A0A960CZ05-F1
#
_cell.length_a   1.000
_cell.length_b   1.000
_cell.length_c   1.000
_cell.angle_alpha   90.00
_cell.angle_beta   90.00
_cell.angle_gamma   90.00
#
_symmetry.space_group_name_H-M   'P 1'
#
loop_
_entity.id
_entity.type
_entity.pdbx_description
1 polymer ?
#
loop_
_entity_poly.entity_id
_entity_poly.type
_entity_poly.pdbx_seq_one_letter_code
_entity_poly.pdbx_strand_id
1 'polypeptide(L)'
;MSAPTLYPPGGLGAPKDRHTHADDDNGLPAGTEVFSADNHISLSEDIFYEKFPAELKEKAPRIWYEDGAYMVGKGKGQTFLPLDFSRVLMQYDDLAGAATTNIEARIAELHDDGVDRELAFPNAVLALFHYP
;
A
#
# COMPACT_ATOMS: atom_id res chain seq x y z
N MET A 1 22.41 32.04 10.93
CA MET A 1 22.31 30.79 10.14
C MET A 1 20.85 30.37 10.16
N SER A 2 20.21 30.16 9.01
CA SER A 2 18.82 29.71 8.97
C SER A 2 18.77 28.25 9.43
N ALA A 3 17.82 27.89 10.29
CA ALA A 3 17.61 26.50 10.66
C ALA A 3 17.31 25.69 9.38
N PRO A 4 17.91 24.51 9.19
CA PRO A 4 17.50 23.62 8.10
C PRO A 4 16.01 23.31 8.26
N THR A 5 15.24 23.52 7.19
CA THR A 5 13.82 23.15 7.20
C THR A 5 13.73 21.63 7.15
N LEU A 6 12.97 21.02 8.06
CA LEU A 6 12.77 19.55 8.10
C LEU A 6 12.20 18.99 6.79
N TYR A 7 11.54 19.82 5.99
CA TYR A 7 10.96 19.43 4.70
C TYR A 7 11.56 20.24 3.55
N PRO A 8 11.79 19.60 2.39
CA PRO A 8 12.20 20.30 1.18
C PRO A 8 11.07 21.20 0.66
N PRO A 9 11.38 22.33 -0.01
CA PRO A 9 10.37 23.28 -0.51
C PRO A 9 9.33 22.68 -1.45
N GLY A 10 9.64 21.56 -2.13
CA GLY A 10 8.73 20.84 -3.03
C GLY A 10 7.97 19.67 -2.39
N GLY A 11 8.11 19.45 -1.07
CA GLY A 11 7.61 18.25 -0.41
C GLY A 11 8.42 16.99 -0.74
N LEU A 12 8.03 15.86 -0.15
CA LEU A 12 8.77 14.59 -0.23
C LEU A 12 8.48 13.76 -1.50
N GLY A 13 7.68 14.26 -2.45
CA GLY A 13 7.28 13.51 -3.64
C GLY A 13 6.43 12.26 -3.35
N ALA A 14 6.21 11.44 -4.37
CA ALA A 14 5.52 10.16 -4.27
C ALA A 14 6.34 9.17 -3.43
N PRO A 15 5.74 8.33 -2.58
CA PRO A 15 6.48 7.33 -1.80
C PRO A 15 7.40 6.44 -2.66
N LYS A 16 6.98 6.07 -3.86
CA LYS A 16 7.81 5.26 -4.78
C LYS A 16 9.10 5.92 -5.27
N ASP A 17 9.22 7.25 -5.13
CA ASP A 17 10.41 8.01 -5.52
C ASP A 17 11.30 8.36 -4.31
N ARG A 18 10.93 7.90 -3.10
CA ARG A 18 11.68 8.16 -1.87
C ARG A 18 12.80 7.13 -1.70
N HIS A 19 13.76 7.48 -0.87
CA HIS A 19 14.85 6.59 -0.48
C HIS A 19 14.65 6.16 0.96
N THR A 20 15.15 4.97 1.26
CA THR A 20 15.07 4.34 2.56
C THR A 20 16.18 4.89 3.49
N HIS A 21 16.01 4.74 4.81
CA HIS A 21 16.82 5.42 5.81
C HIS A 21 17.17 4.56 7.03
N ALA A 22 17.10 3.22 6.96
CA ALA A 22 17.40 2.34 8.09
C ALA A 22 18.80 2.56 8.71
N ASP A 23 19.78 2.88 7.87
CA ASP A 23 21.17 3.07 8.29
C ASP A 23 21.44 4.47 8.87
N ASP A 24 20.47 5.39 8.84
CA ASP A 24 20.62 6.74 9.36
C ASP A 24 20.46 6.79 10.89
N ASP A 25 21.19 7.70 11.55
CA ASP A 25 21.02 7.96 12.98
C ASP A 25 19.65 8.60 13.25
N ASN A 26 18.70 7.76 13.65
CA ASN A 26 17.34 8.14 14.02
C ASN A 26 17.20 8.55 15.50
N GLY A 27 18.30 8.55 16.27
CA GLY A 27 18.32 8.91 17.69
C GLY A 27 17.69 7.88 18.64
N LEU A 28 17.33 6.68 18.15
CA LEU A 28 16.81 5.61 19.00
C LEU A 28 17.95 4.86 19.71
N PRO A 29 17.71 4.32 20.93
CA PRO A 29 18.68 3.47 21.60
C PRO A 29 19.07 2.25 20.75
N ALA A 30 20.34 1.88 20.77
CA ALA A 30 20.82 0.68 20.08
C ALA A 30 20.01 -0.58 20.45
N GLY A 31 19.61 -1.35 19.43
CA GLY A 31 18.79 -2.56 19.59
C GLY A 31 17.31 -2.30 19.83
N THR A 32 16.83 -1.07 19.61
CA THR A 32 15.39 -0.78 19.56
C THR A 32 14.77 -1.42 18.33
N GLU A 33 13.72 -2.21 18.52
CA GLU A 33 12.87 -2.71 17.42
C GLU A 33 11.70 -1.74 17.18
N VAL A 34 11.43 -1.42 15.92
CA VAL A 34 10.34 -0.55 15.47
C VAL A 34 9.18 -1.39 14.94
N PHE A 35 8.01 -1.22 15.55
CA PHE A 35 6.75 -1.79 15.06
C PHE A 35 5.90 -0.71 14.40
N SER A 36 5.62 -0.85 13.10
CA SER A 36 4.65 0.00 12.42
C SER A 36 3.23 -0.44 12.79
N ALA A 37 2.54 0.37 13.60
CA ALA A 37 1.17 0.09 14.04
C ALA A 37 0.12 0.33 12.94
N ASP A 38 0.51 0.97 11.84
CA ASP A 38 -0.35 1.27 10.71
C ASP A 38 0.47 1.27 9.43
N ASN A 39 0.32 0.20 8.65
CA ASN A 39 0.79 0.16 7.28
C ASN A 39 -0.31 -0.38 6.37
N HIS A 40 -0.19 -0.15 5.08
CA HIS A 40 -1.14 -0.69 4.12
C HIS A 40 -0.48 -1.55 3.04
N ILE A 41 -1.26 -2.51 2.54
CA ILE A 41 -0.88 -3.41 1.46
C ILE A 41 -2.01 -3.51 0.43
N SER A 42 -1.64 -3.49 -0.85
CA SER A 42 -2.59 -3.67 -1.94
C SER A 42 -2.83 -5.15 -2.23
N LEU A 43 -4.10 -5.51 -2.37
CA LEU A 43 -4.49 -6.87 -2.73
C LEU A 43 -4.31 -7.05 -4.24
N SER A 44 -3.49 -8.02 -4.64
CA SER A 44 -3.12 -8.25 -6.04
C SER A 44 -3.93 -9.33 -6.75
N GLU A 45 -4.65 -10.14 -5.99
CA GLU A 45 -5.38 -11.31 -6.48
C GLU A 45 -6.88 -11.09 -6.41
N ASP A 46 -7.60 -11.70 -7.35
CA ASP A 46 -9.07 -11.64 -7.44
C ASP A 46 -9.73 -12.64 -6.48
N ILE A 47 -9.31 -12.62 -5.22
CA ILE A 47 -9.64 -13.63 -4.20
C ILE A 47 -11.14 -13.75 -3.98
N PHE A 48 -11.88 -12.65 -4.13
CA PHE A 48 -13.33 -12.66 -3.97
C PHE A 48 -13.98 -13.50 -5.07
N TYR A 49 -13.65 -13.25 -6.34
CA TYR A 49 -14.17 -14.07 -7.45
C TYR A 49 -13.73 -15.54 -7.33
N GLU A 50 -12.48 -15.78 -6.98
CA GLU A 50 -11.93 -17.13 -6.90
C GLU A 50 -12.58 -17.97 -5.81
N LYS A 51 -12.79 -17.38 -4.63
CA LYS A 51 -13.23 -18.07 -3.41
C LYS A 51 -14.73 -17.93 -3.12
N PHE A 52 -15.46 -17.05 -3.81
CA PHE A 52 -16.92 -16.97 -3.66
C PHE A 52 -17.60 -18.29 -4.07
N PRO A 53 -18.76 -18.62 -3.45
CA PRO A 53 -19.60 -19.72 -3.90
C PRO A 53 -19.87 -19.64 -5.40
N ALA A 54 -19.88 -20.79 -6.09
CA ALA A 54 -19.93 -20.86 -7.54
C ALA A 54 -21.11 -20.07 -8.13
N GLU A 55 -22.27 -20.17 -7.49
CA GLU A 55 -23.51 -19.48 -7.85
C GLU A 55 -23.50 -17.96 -7.56
N LEU A 56 -22.51 -17.47 -6.80
CA LEU A 56 -22.35 -16.06 -6.44
C LEU A 56 -21.11 -15.40 -7.06
N LYS A 57 -20.25 -16.14 -7.77
CA LYS A 57 -18.99 -15.59 -8.33
C LYS A 57 -19.19 -14.36 -9.19
N GLU A 58 -20.21 -14.36 -10.04
CA GLU A 58 -20.53 -13.23 -10.92
C GLU A 58 -21.06 -12.00 -10.16
N LYS A 59 -21.35 -12.13 -8.86
CA LYS A 59 -21.72 -11.02 -7.96
C LYS A 59 -20.57 -10.59 -7.05
N ALA A 60 -19.46 -11.32 -7.04
CA ALA A 60 -18.31 -11.00 -6.20
C ALA A 60 -17.70 -9.66 -6.63
N PRO A 61 -17.19 -8.85 -5.68
CA PRO A 61 -16.25 -7.80 -6.01
C PRO A 61 -15.08 -8.39 -6.82
N ARG A 62 -14.55 -7.60 -7.73
CA ARG A 62 -13.41 -7.93 -8.58
C ARG A 62 -12.21 -7.13 -8.14
N ILE A 63 -11.04 -7.74 -8.17
CA ILE A 63 -9.74 -7.08 -8.01
C ILE A 63 -9.00 -7.14 -9.34
N TRP A 64 -8.43 -6.02 -9.78
CA TRP A 64 -7.59 -5.98 -10.98
C TRP A 64 -6.58 -4.84 -10.88
N TYR A 65 -5.48 -4.94 -11.62
CA TYR A 65 -4.51 -3.86 -11.76
C TYR A 65 -4.81 -3.04 -13.03
N GLU A 66 -4.86 -1.72 -12.90
CA GLU A 66 -5.15 -0.78 -13.98
C GLU A 66 -4.48 0.57 -13.69
N ASP A 67 -3.85 1.16 -14.71
CA ASP A 67 -3.26 2.49 -14.68
C ASP A 67 -2.34 2.77 -13.47
N GLY A 68 -1.58 1.78 -13.01
CA GLY A 68 -0.63 1.95 -11.89
C GLY A 68 -1.19 1.65 -10.51
N ALA A 69 -2.42 1.13 -10.40
CA ALA A 69 -3.06 0.84 -9.11
C ALA A 69 -3.85 -0.48 -9.10
N TYR A 70 -3.94 -1.11 -7.94
CA TYR A 70 -4.86 -2.20 -7.67
C TYR A 70 -6.25 -1.67 -7.32
N MET A 71 -7.22 -2.02 -8.14
CA MET A 71 -8.59 -1.53 -8.10
C MET A 71 -9.52 -2.57 -7.48
N VAL A 72 -10.67 -2.10 -6.96
CA VAL A 72 -11.78 -2.96 -6.53
C VAL A 72 -13.09 -2.44 -7.11
N GLY A 73 -13.98 -3.33 -7.55
CA GLY A 73 -15.23 -2.93 -8.21
C GLY A 73 -16.10 -4.11 -8.66
N LYS A 74 -17.09 -3.87 -9.52
CA LYS A 74 -17.82 -4.96 -10.21
C LYS A 74 -17.05 -5.53 -11.41
N GLY A 75 -16.00 -4.84 -11.83
CA GLY A 75 -15.20 -5.14 -13.01
C GLY A 75 -14.59 -3.85 -13.59
N LYS A 76 -13.82 -3.97 -14.66
CA LYS A 76 -13.15 -2.84 -15.32
C LYS A 76 -14.17 -1.75 -15.71
N GLY A 77 -13.83 -0.50 -15.42
CA GLY A 77 -14.72 0.66 -15.62
C GLY A 77 -15.85 0.81 -14.59
N GLN A 78 -15.97 -0.11 -13.61
CA GLN A 78 -16.97 -0.06 -12.53
C GLN A 78 -16.30 -0.17 -11.16
N THR A 79 -15.26 0.64 -10.94
CA THR A 79 -14.54 0.75 -9.66
C THR A 79 -15.42 1.31 -8.55
N PHE A 80 -15.19 0.84 -7.32
CA PHE A 80 -15.76 1.40 -6.09
C PHE A 80 -14.91 2.53 -5.52
N LEU A 81 -13.68 2.71 -6.02
CA LEU A 81 -12.77 3.75 -5.56
C LEU A 81 -13.12 5.10 -6.19
N PRO A 82 -13.18 6.19 -5.42
CA PRO A 82 -13.12 7.54 -5.97
C PRO A 82 -11.85 7.75 -6.78
N LEU A 83 -11.92 8.55 -7.85
CA LEU A 83 -10.78 8.82 -8.74
C LEU A 83 -9.54 9.35 -8.01
N ASP A 84 -9.73 10.20 -7.00
CA ASP A 84 -8.59 10.73 -6.25
C ASP A 84 -7.97 9.69 -5.33
N PHE A 85 -8.74 8.70 -4.86
CA PHE A 85 -8.18 7.60 -4.07
C PHE A 85 -7.32 6.69 -4.95
N SER A 86 -7.76 6.36 -6.17
CA SER A 86 -6.93 5.57 -7.09
C SER A 86 -5.63 6.28 -7.46
N ARG A 87 -5.64 7.62 -7.60
CA ARG A 87 -4.41 8.41 -7.80
C ARG A 87 -3.43 8.33 -6.63
N VAL A 88 -3.92 8.18 -5.40
CA VAL A 88 -3.09 7.95 -4.22
C VAL A 88 -2.45 6.57 -4.28
N LEU A 89 -3.21 5.53 -4.65
CA LEU A 89 -2.67 4.18 -4.81
C LEU A 89 -1.52 4.13 -5.83
N MET A 90 -1.67 4.84 -6.95
CA MET A 90 -0.63 4.98 -8.00
C MET A 90 0.71 5.55 -7.51
N GLN A 91 0.73 6.18 -6.33
CA GLN A 91 1.95 6.73 -5.75
C GLN A 91 2.87 5.66 -5.14
N TYR A 92 2.37 4.44 -4.91
CA TYR A 92 3.13 3.36 -4.28
C TYR A 92 2.90 1.96 -4.86
N ASP A 93 1.77 1.69 -5.54
CA ASP A 93 1.41 0.33 -6.00
C ASP A 93 2.39 -0.30 -7.02
N ASP A 94 3.27 0.51 -7.61
CA ASP A 94 4.35 0.05 -8.49
C ASP A 94 5.56 -0.52 -7.73
N LEU A 95 5.69 -0.25 -6.42
CA LEU A 95 6.76 -0.79 -5.59
C LEU A 95 6.60 -2.30 -5.43
N ALA A 96 7.72 -3.01 -5.34
CA ALA A 96 7.71 -4.47 -5.28
C ALA A 96 7.01 -4.98 -4.01
N GLY A 97 7.22 -4.33 -2.86
CA GLY A 97 6.61 -4.67 -1.57
C GLY A 97 5.25 -4.01 -1.28
N ALA A 98 4.69 -3.24 -2.22
CA ALA A 98 3.42 -2.53 -1.99
C ALA A 98 2.18 -3.43 -2.06
N ALA A 99 2.29 -4.61 -2.67
CA ALA A 99 1.15 -5.52 -2.89
C ALA A 99 1.44 -6.95 -2.43
N THR A 100 0.38 -7.75 -2.31
CA THR A 100 0.45 -9.16 -1.91
C THR A 100 1.20 -10.06 -2.91
N THR A 101 1.65 -9.54 -4.06
CA THR A 101 2.42 -10.27 -5.08
C THR A 101 3.80 -10.68 -4.60
N ASN A 102 4.42 -9.93 -3.69
CA ASN A 102 5.80 -10.16 -3.28
C ASN A 102 6.05 -9.77 -1.80
N ILE A 103 5.68 -10.68 -0.90
CA ILE A 103 5.87 -10.50 0.55
C ILE A 103 7.34 -10.42 0.95
N GLU A 104 8.23 -11.12 0.25
CA GLU A 104 9.67 -11.06 0.54
C GLU A 104 10.25 -9.66 0.24
N ALA A 105 9.85 -9.05 -0.88
CA ALA A 105 10.22 -7.66 -1.16
C ALA A 105 9.65 -6.69 -0.13
N ARG A 106 8.42 -6.90 0.34
CA ARG A 106 7.84 -6.10 1.42
C ARG A 106 8.66 -6.17 2.71
N ILE A 107 9.07 -7.38 3.12
CA ILE A 107 9.89 -7.56 4.31
C ILE A 107 11.25 -6.85 4.15
N ALA A 108 11.87 -6.96 2.97
CA ALA A 108 13.12 -6.28 2.67
C ALA A 108 12.98 -4.75 2.69
N GLU A 109 11.95 -4.20 2.03
CA GLU A 109 11.68 -2.76 1.98
C GLU A 109 11.34 -2.19 3.38
N LEU A 110 10.59 -2.93 4.21
CA LEU A 110 10.35 -2.56 5.61
C LEU A 110 11.65 -2.49 6.40
N HIS A 111 12.52 -3.48 6.25
CA HIS A 111 13.81 -3.48 6.91
C HIS A 111 14.69 -2.32 6.44
N ASP A 112 14.68 -2.01 5.13
CA ASP A 112 15.42 -0.87 4.57
C ASP A 112 14.88 0.48 5.08
N ASP A 113 13.59 0.56 5.42
CA ASP A 113 12.95 1.71 6.09
C ASP A 113 13.16 1.74 7.61
N GLY A 114 13.82 0.73 8.20
CA GLY A 114 14.08 0.63 9.63
C GLY A 114 12.87 0.16 10.44
N VAL A 115 11.97 -0.60 9.81
CA VAL A 115 10.77 -1.19 10.42
C VAL A 115 10.95 -2.70 10.54
N ASP A 116 10.98 -3.22 11.76
CA ASP A 116 11.17 -4.65 12.01
C ASP A 116 9.90 -5.46 11.77
N ARG A 117 8.74 -4.87 12.09
CA ARG A 117 7.43 -5.54 12.04
C ARG A 117 6.33 -4.53 11.78
N GLU A 118 5.21 -5.03 11.29
CA GLU A 118 4.06 -4.18 11.00
C GLU A 118 2.71 -4.85 11.26
N LEU A 119 1.68 -4.01 11.38
CA LEU A 119 0.29 -4.35 11.19
C LEU A 119 -0.18 -3.78 9.84
N ALA A 120 -0.45 -4.65 8.88
CA ALA A 120 -0.89 -4.25 7.54
C ALA A 120 -2.42 -4.29 7.39
N PHE A 121 -2.99 -3.19 6.96
CA PHE A 121 -4.38 -3.05 6.54
C PHE A 121 -4.49 -3.06 5.01
N PRO A 122 -5.62 -3.49 4.43
CA PRO A 122 -5.76 -3.40 2.98
C PRO A 122 -5.88 -1.95 2.51
N ASN A 123 -5.46 -1.67 1.27
CA ASN A 123 -5.72 -0.38 0.61
C ASN A 123 -7.15 -0.33 0.03
N ALA A 124 -7.32 -0.82 -1.20
CA ALA A 124 -8.55 -0.69 -1.97
C ALA A 124 -9.76 -1.40 -1.32
N VAL A 125 -9.53 -2.52 -0.62
CA VAL A 125 -10.61 -3.34 -0.04
C VAL A 125 -11.43 -2.57 1.01
N LEU A 126 -10.85 -1.54 1.65
CA LEU A 126 -11.58 -0.69 2.62
C LEU A 126 -12.79 0.01 1.99
N ALA A 127 -12.82 0.20 0.67
CA ALA A 127 -13.98 0.71 -0.04
C ALA A 127 -15.24 -0.17 0.12
N LEU A 128 -15.07 -1.45 0.51
CA LEU A 128 -16.17 -2.35 0.79
C LEU A 128 -16.84 -2.09 2.14
N PHE A 129 -16.29 -1.27 3.04
CA PHE A 129 -16.92 -0.94 4.33
C PHE A 129 -18.28 -0.24 4.17
N HIS A 130 -18.53 0.36 3.01
CA HIS A 130 -19.79 1.03 2.69
C HIS A 130 -20.53 0.34 1.54
N TYR A 131 -20.08 -0.87 1.16
CA TYR A 131 -20.76 -1.66 0.16
C TYR A 131 -21.99 -2.33 0.79
N PRO A 132 -23.19 -2.14 0.22
CA PRO A 132 -24.45 -2.60 0.80
C PRO A 132 -24.64 -4.13 0.76
#